data_AF-A0A931P5Z0-F1
#
_entry.id   AF-A0A931P5Z0-F1
#
_cell.length_a   1.000
_cell.length_b   1.000
_cell.length_c   1.000
_cell.angle_alpha   90.00
_cell.angle_beta   90.00
_cell.angle_gamma   90.00
#
_symmetry.space_group_name_H-M   'P 1'
#
loop_
_entity.id
_entity.type
_entity.pdbx_description
1 polymer ?
#
loop_
_entity_poly.entity_id
_entity_poly.type
_entity_poly.pdbx_seq_one_letter_code
_entity_poly.pdbx_strand_id
1 'polypeptide(L)'
;MDIWSLDKIFLFTLLAVPGFISLKLYDINTSGYYRDSSKQLIDIVTYSCLNLAFCAFPIYVIEYYLKECMPGFLYFIFYFSVIFVVPLFSAILLYWFRTTRFARKYLPHPLHRSWDFVFFNSQCFWVKIVLKSKEVLYGYYGENSFTSTDPAHYQIYLEQVWRKNRSGGFKEMKSETKGLIVSMSEISYMEFFGAQMEFFDAQDVVE
;
A
#
# COMPACT_ATOMS: atom_id res chain seq x y z
N MET A 1 26.44 21.88 24.90
CA MET A 1 25.39 21.04 25.50
C MET A 1 25.49 19.65 24.90
N ASP A 2 25.87 18.66 25.69
CA ASP A 2 26.17 17.31 25.19
C ASP A 2 24.89 16.59 24.74
N ILE A 3 24.84 16.14 23.49
CA ILE A 3 23.67 15.47 22.90
C ILE A 3 23.62 14.01 23.37
N TRP A 4 24.72 13.51 23.91
CA TRP A 4 24.95 12.12 24.31
C TRP A 4 24.68 11.81 25.80
N SER A 5 24.11 12.75 26.55
CA SER A 5 23.69 12.48 27.93
C SER A 5 22.59 11.41 27.97
N LEU A 6 22.73 10.42 28.86
CA LEU A 6 21.81 9.28 28.99
C LEU A 6 20.33 9.69 29.07
N ASP A 7 20.02 10.78 29.78
CA ASP A 7 18.66 11.28 29.93
C ASP A 7 18.01 11.70 28.60
N LYS A 8 18.81 12.27 27.70
CA LYS A 8 18.32 12.70 26.37
C LYS A 8 18.12 11.51 25.45
N ILE A 9 19.01 10.52 25.51
CA ILE A 9 18.87 9.27 24.75
C ILE A 9 17.61 8.54 25.22
N PHE A 10 17.36 8.52 26.53
CA PHE A 10 16.15 7.94 27.10
C PHE A 10 14.88 8.66 26.63
N LEU A 11 14.82 9.99 26.74
CA LEU A 11 13.68 10.78 26.26
C LEU A 11 13.46 10.64 24.76
N PHE A 12 14.54 10.62 23.97
CA PHE A 12 14.45 10.38 22.54
C PHE A 12 13.90 8.98 22.24
N THR A 13 14.35 7.95 22.95
CA THR A 13 13.86 6.58 22.76
C THR A 13 12.38 6.47 23.13
N LEU A 14 11.99 7.05 24.27
CA LEU A 14 10.60 7.10 24.73
C LEU A 14 9.68 7.78 23.71
N LEU A 15 10.16 8.83 23.06
CA LEU A 15 9.40 9.56 22.05
C LEU A 15 9.46 8.90 20.67
N ALA A 16 10.61 8.39 20.22
CA ALA A 16 10.78 7.94 18.84
C ALA A 16 10.24 6.52 18.61
N VAL A 17 10.44 5.61 19.59
CA VAL A 17 10.12 4.18 19.42
C VAL A 17 8.62 3.93 19.20
N PRO A 18 7.69 4.48 20.00
CA PRO A 18 6.26 4.22 19.83
C PRO A 18 5.72 4.71 18.47
N GLY A 19 6.18 5.88 18.03
CA GLY A 19 5.79 6.46 16.74
C GLY A 19 6.35 5.68 15.57
N PHE A 20 7.59 5.20 15.67
CA PHE A 20 8.20 4.37 14.63
C PHE A 20 7.46 3.03 14.48
N ILE A 21 7.13 2.38 15.61
CA ILE A 21 6.34 1.13 15.62
C ILE A 21 4.98 1.36 14.96
N SER A 22 4.26 2.40 15.39
CA SER A 22 2.92 2.72 14.87
C SER A 22 2.97 2.99 13.37
N LEU A 23 3.93 3.79 12.91
CA LEU A 23 4.08 4.14 11.50
C LEU A 23 4.38 2.91 10.64
N LYS A 24 5.34 2.06 11.04
CA LYS A 24 5.71 0.87 10.28
C LYS A 24 4.57 -0.14 10.17
N LEU A 25 3.83 -0.36 11.26
CA LEU A 25 2.67 -1.25 11.24
C LEU A 25 1.55 -0.71 10.38
N TYR A 26 1.32 0.60 10.45
CA TYR A 26 0.34 1.24 9.61
C TYR A 26 0.70 1.10 8.12
N ASP A 27 1.96 1.36 7.74
CA ASP A 27 2.44 1.26 6.36
C ASP A 27 2.39 -0.19 5.81
N ILE A 28 2.65 -1.20 6.66
CA ILE A 28 2.46 -2.62 6.28
C ILE A 28 1.00 -2.90 5.94
N ASN A 29 0.06 -2.34 6.71
CA ASN A 29 -1.37 -2.55 6.50
C ASN A 29 -1.95 -1.68 5.37
N THR A 30 -1.35 -0.52 5.08
CA THR A 30 -1.76 0.39 4.00
C THR A 30 -0.69 0.46 2.92
N SER A 31 -0.67 -0.53 2.02
CA SER A 31 0.08 -0.57 0.75
C SER A 31 1.28 0.39 0.70
N GLY A 32 2.29 0.11 1.54
CA GLY A 32 3.65 0.66 1.60
C GLY A 32 3.94 2.03 0.98
N TYR A 33 3.14 3.07 1.25
CA TYR A 33 3.35 4.40 0.65
C TYR A 33 4.74 4.96 0.97
N TYR A 34 5.52 5.33 -0.05
CA TYR A 34 6.83 5.97 0.13
C TYR A 34 6.58 7.42 0.52
N ARG A 35 6.75 7.71 1.81
CA ARG A 35 6.72 9.08 2.31
C ARG A 35 8.13 9.64 2.29
N ASP A 36 8.25 10.87 1.80
CA ASP A 36 9.47 11.67 1.93
C ASP A 36 9.96 11.66 3.39
N SER A 37 11.26 11.54 3.61
CA SER A 37 11.86 11.35 4.94
C SER A 37 11.44 12.43 5.93
N SER A 38 11.30 13.67 5.47
CA SER A 38 10.82 14.79 6.28
C SER A 38 9.38 14.61 6.75
N LYS A 39 8.51 14.03 5.92
CA LYS A 39 7.11 13.74 6.28
C LYS A 39 7.03 12.55 7.23
N GLN A 40 7.88 11.54 7.05
CA GLN A 40 7.97 10.41 7.97
C GLN A 40 8.33 10.86 9.39
N LEU A 41 9.25 11.82 9.54
CA LEU A 41 9.60 12.35 10.87
C LEU A 41 8.40 13.02 11.55
N ILE A 42 7.62 13.82 10.81
CA ILE A 42 6.41 14.46 11.33
C ILE A 42 5.38 13.41 11.74
N ASP A 43 5.18 12.38 10.91
CA ASP A 43 4.26 11.29 11.22
C ASP A 43 4.69 10.50 12.45
N ILE A 44 5.99 10.16 12.59
CA ILE A 44 6.54 9.49 13.76
C ILE A 44 6.22 10.29 15.02
N VAL A 45 6.54 11.58 15.03
CA VAL A 45 6.27 12.47 16.18
C VAL A 45 4.77 12.52 16.48
N THR A 46 3.94 12.60 15.44
CA THR A 46 2.47 12.64 15.59
C THR A 46 1.94 11.37 16.23
N TYR A 47 2.34 10.19 15.74
CA TYR A 47 1.92 8.92 16.31
C TYR A 47 2.39 8.74 17.75
N SER A 48 3.60 9.18 18.07
CA SER A 48 4.11 9.17 19.44
C SER A 48 3.30 10.06 20.37
N CYS A 49 2.99 11.29 19.95
CA CYS A 49 2.15 12.20 20.72
C CYS A 49 0.74 11.62 20.93
N LEU A 50 0.15 10.98 19.92
CA LEU A 50 -1.14 10.31 20.06
C LEU A 50 -1.07 9.13 21.03
N ASN A 51 -0.01 8.32 20.97
CA ASN A 51 0.21 7.22 21.91
C ASN A 51 0.33 7.72 23.35
N LEU A 52 1.12 8.78 23.57
CA LEU A 52 1.27 9.40 24.89
C LEU A 52 -0.03 10.05 25.38
N ALA A 53 -0.76 10.74 24.51
CA ALA A 53 -2.05 11.34 24.87
C ALA A 53 -3.08 10.28 25.28
N PHE A 54 -3.13 9.16 24.56
CA PHE A 54 -3.99 8.03 24.91
C PHE A 54 -3.59 7.40 26.25
N CYS A 55 -2.28 7.26 26.49
CA CYS A 55 -1.76 6.71 27.74
C CYS A 55 -1.68 7.72 28.90
N ALA A 56 -1.94 9.01 28.68
CA ALA A 56 -1.75 10.05 29.70
C ALA A 56 -2.63 9.81 30.93
N PHE A 57 -3.89 9.42 30.73
CA PHE A 57 -4.81 9.10 31.81
C PHE A 57 -4.37 7.88 32.64
N PRO A 58 -4.11 6.68 32.06
CA PRO A 58 -3.65 5.54 32.85
C PRO A 58 -2.27 5.79 33.50
N ILE A 59 -1.36 6.51 32.85
CA ILE A 59 -0.08 6.91 33.46
C ILE A 59 -0.32 7.76 34.71
N TYR A 60 -1.20 8.77 34.62
CA TYR A 60 -1.54 9.62 35.76
C TYR A 60 -2.11 8.83 36.93
N VAL A 61 -3.02 7.88 36.66
CA VAL A 61 -3.62 7.04 37.70
C VAL A 61 -2.57 6.17 38.40
N ILE A 62 -1.65 5.57 37.64
CA ILE A 62 -0.62 4.69 38.20
C ILE A 62 0.38 5.48 39.02
N GLU A 63 0.90 6.60 38.52
CA GLU A 63 1.89 7.40 39.22
C GLU A 63 1.34 8.02 40.52
N TYR A 64 0.09 8.48 40.50
CA TYR A 64 -0.46 9.23 41.63
C TYR A 64 -1.17 8.35 42.66
N TYR A 65 -1.84 7.28 42.25
CA TYR A 65 -2.69 6.48 43.15
C TYR A 65 -2.21 5.06 43.41
N LEU A 66 -1.51 4.42 42.45
CA LEU A 66 -1.24 2.97 42.53
C LEU A 66 0.24 2.62 42.69
N LYS A 67 1.14 3.62 42.65
CA LYS A 67 2.59 3.41 42.66
C LYS A 67 3.08 2.57 43.83
N GLU A 68 2.59 2.85 45.05
CA GLU A 68 2.98 2.12 46.26
C GLU A 68 2.30 0.75 46.38
N CYS A 69 1.16 0.56 45.71
CA CYS A 69 0.39 -0.69 45.73
C CYS A 69 0.88 -1.71 44.69
N MET A 70 1.64 -1.27 43.68
CA MET A 70 2.08 -2.13 42.59
C MET A 70 3.42 -2.80 42.87
N PRO A 71 3.55 -4.13 42.67
CA PRO A 71 4.85 -4.77 42.67
C PRO A 71 5.68 -4.25 41.48
N GLY A 72 6.98 -4.06 41.68
CA GLY A 72 7.87 -3.46 40.67
C GLY A 72 7.84 -4.15 39.30
N PHE A 73 7.57 -5.46 39.27
CA PHE A 73 7.40 -6.21 38.01
C PHE A 73 6.18 -5.77 37.20
N LEU A 74 5.02 -5.56 37.83
CA LEU A 74 3.81 -5.08 37.14
C LEU A 74 3.98 -3.64 36.66
N TYR A 75 4.65 -2.81 37.46
CA TYR A 75 5.02 -1.45 37.06
C TYR A 75 5.90 -1.46 35.80
N PHE A 76 6.91 -2.32 35.74
CA PHE A 76 7.74 -2.49 34.54
C PHE A 76 6.93 -2.96 33.32
N ILE A 77 6.07 -3.98 33.49
CA ILE A 77 5.19 -4.47 32.41
C ILE A 77 4.30 -3.36 31.87
N PHE A 78 3.73 -2.52 32.75
CA PHE A 78 2.89 -1.41 32.32
C PHE A 78 3.64 -0.45 31.39
N TYR A 79 4.80 0.05 31.81
CA TYR A 79 5.58 0.96 30.96
C TYR A 79 6.09 0.30 29.67
N PHE A 80 6.47 -0.98 29.73
CA PHE A 80 6.80 -1.75 28.53
C PHE A 80 5.60 -1.81 27.57
N SER A 81 4.39 -2.03 28.09
CA SER A 81 3.17 -2.08 27.28
C SER A 81 2.87 -0.73 26.63
N VAL A 82 3.08 0.40 27.32
CA VAL A 82 2.88 1.75 26.78
C VAL A 82 3.80 2.03 25.59
N ILE A 83 5.04 1.55 25.63
CA ILE A 83 6.05 1.81 24.58
C ILE A 83 5.90 0.86 23.38
N PHE A 84 5.53 -0.41 23.61
CA PHE A 84 5.54 -1.42 22.55
C PHE A 84 4.15 -1.93 22.18
N VAL A 85 3.29 -2.19 23.17
CA VAL A 85 2.02 -2.91 22.97
C VAL A 85 0.91 -1.94 22.52
N VAL A 86 0.74 -0.82 23.21
CA VAL A 86 -0.25 0.20 22.86
C VAL A 86 -0.05 0.77 21.44
N PRO A 87 1.16 1.15 21.00
CA PRO A 87 1.35 1.62 19.62
C PRO A 87 1.07 0.53 18.58
N LEU A 88 1.26 -0.75 18.93
CA LEU A 88 0.86 -1.88 18.10
C LEU A 88 -0.66 -1.88 17.87
N PHE A 89 -1.42 -1.79 18.96
CA PHE A 89 -2.88 -1.81 18.93
C PHE A 89 -3.46 -0.54 18.29
N SER A 90 -2.87 0.63 18.52
CA SER A 90 -3.37 1.89 17.96
C SER A 90 -3.28 1.90 16.44
N ALA A 91 -2.21 1.39 15.85
CA ALA A 91 -2.06 1.26 14.40
C ALA A 91 -3.11 0.33 13.79
N ILE A 92 -3.37 -0.83 14.43
CA ILE A 92 -4.40 -1.79 13.99
C ILE A 92 -5.80 -1.17 14.13
N LEU A 93 -6.08 -0.50 15.24
CA LEU A 93 -7.37 0.14 15.50
C LEU A 93 -7.65 1.25 14.48
N LEU A 94 -6.65 2.06 14.14
CA LEU A 94 -6.77 3.09 13.11
C LEU A 94 -7.03 2.50 11.73
N TYR A 95 -6.33 1.41 11.38
CA TYR A 95 -6.60 0.67 10.14
C TYR A 95 -8.03 0.12 10.10
N TRP A 96 -8.48 -0.53 11.18
CA TRP A 96 -9.83 -1.06 11.28
C TRP A 96 -10.88 0.07 11.19
N PHE A 97 -10.65 1.18 11.89
CA PHE A 97 -11.53 2.35 11.81
C PHE A 97 -11.64 2.88 10.38
N ARG A 98 -10.51 2.99 9.65
CA ARG A 98 -10.52 3.43 8.23
C ARG A 98 -11.24 2.47 7.28
N THR A 99 -11.29 1.18 7.60
CA THR A 99 -11.94 0.17 6.74
C THR A 99 -13.44 0.04 6.97
N THR A 100 -13.99 0.61 8.07
CA THR A 100 -15.43 0.63 8.32
C THR A 100 -16.22 1.43 7.28
N ARG A 101 -17.47 1.02 7.03
CA ARG A 101 -18.39 1.69 6.07
C ARG A 101 -18.63 3.17 6.39
N PHE A 102 -18.55 3.53 7.67
CA PHE A 102 -18.72 4.91 8.13
C PHE A 102 -17.56 5.80 7.70
N ALA A 103 -16.32 5.31 7.86
CA ALA A 103 -15.11 5.98 7.41
C ALA A 103 -15.05 6.10 5.88
N ARG A 104 -15.42 5.06 5.12
CA ARG A 104 -15.47 5.12 3.64
C ARG A 104 -16.39 6.21 3.08
N LYS A 105 -17.38 6.69 3.84
CA LYS A 105 -18.32 7.73 3.40
C LYS A 105 -17.74 9.14 3.53
N TYR A 106 -16.84 9.36 4.49
CA TYR A 106 -16.25 10.68 4.79
C TYR A 106 -14.77 10.78 4.38
N LEU A 107 -14.08 9.65 4.22
CA LEU A 107 -12.71 9.58 3.75
C LEU A 107 -12.68 9.16 2.28
N PRO A 108 -11.80 9.76 1.45
CA PRO A 108 -11.63 9.33 0.06
C PRO A 108 -11.29 7.84 0.00
N HIS A 109 -11.79 7.16 -1.05
CA HIS A 109 -11.63 5.72 -1.22
C HIS A 109 -10.16 5.32 -1.02
N PRO A 110 -9.85 4.25 -0.26
CA PRO A 110 -8.47 3.87 0.09
C PRO A 110 -7.58 3.51 -1.11
N LEU A 111 -8.17 3.39 -2.31
CA LEU A 111 -7.48 3.20 -3.57
C LEU A 111 -7.25 4.59 -4.16
N HIS A 112 -6.03 5.08 -4.05
CA HIS A 112 -5.69 6.46 -4.36
C HIS A 112 -5.87 6.80 -5.86
N ARG A 113 -5.94 5.78 -6.76
CA ARG A 113 -6.05 5.98 -8.21
C ARG A 113 -6.93 4.92 -8.90
N SER A 114 -7.50 5.28 -10.05
CA SER A 114 -8.27 4.37 -10.92
C SER A 114 -7.48 3.14 -11.37
N TRP A 115 -6.15 3.24 -11.41
CA TRP A 115 -5.25 2.11 -11.66
C TRP A 115 -5.46 1.01 -10.62
N ASP A 116 -5.33 1.34 -9.34
CA ASP A 116 -5.49 0.38 -8.25
C ASP A 116 -6.90 -0.23 -8.28
N PHE A 117 -7.93 0.55 -8.62
CA PHE A 117 -9.30 0.06 -8.73
C PHE A 117 -9.48 -1.03 -9.80
N VAL A 118 -8.89 -0.87 -10.98
CA VAL A 118 -9.02 -1.84 -12.08
C VAL A 118 -8.28 -3.13 -11.77
N PHE A 119 -7.08 -3.05 -11.19
CA PHE A 119 -6.24 -4.22 -10.96
C PHE A 119 -6.48 -4.89 -9.58
N PHE A 120 -7.25 -4.28 -8.67
CA PHE A 120 -7.51 -4.81 -7.33
C PHE A 120 -8.16 -6.21 -7.33
N ASN A 121 -9.03 -6.49 -8.30
CA ASN A 121 -9.78 -7.76 -8.35
C ASN A 121 -9.09 -8.87 -9.16
N SER A 122 -7.85 -8.66 -9.63
CA SER A 122 -7.01 -9.67 -10.32
C SER A 122 -7.77 -10.61 -11.27
N GLN A 123 -8.68 -10.07 -12.07
CA GLN A 123 -9.37 -10.86 -13.09
C GLN A 123 -8.47 -10.97 -14.31
N CYS A 124 -8.51 -12.13 -14.98
CA CYS A 124 -7.83 -12.27 -16.25
C CYS A 124 -8.56 -11.46 -17.32
N PHE A 125 -7.83 -10.66 -18.10
CA PHE A 125 -8.40 -9.89 -19.20
C PHE A 125 -7.38 -9.62 -20.30
N TRP A 126 -7.91 -9.35 -21.48
CA TRP A 126 -7.12 -8.85 -22.59
C TRP A 126 -7.00 -7.35 -22.48
N VAL A 127 -5.81 -6.82 -22.76
CA VAL A 127 -5.56 -5.38 -22.72
C VAL A 127 -4.97 -4.91 -24.04
N LYS A 128 -5.49 -3.78 -24.51
CA LYS A 128 -4.90 -2.99 -25.58
C LYS A 128 -4.34 -1.71 -24.96
N ILE A 129 -3.03 -1.56 -25.06
CA ILE A 129 -2.29 -0.41 -24.53
C ILE A 129 -1.92 0.49 -25.70
N VAL A 130 -2.35 1.75 -25.66
CA VAL A 130 -1.97 2.76 -26.65
C VAL A 130 -0.95 3.70 -26.02
N LEU A 131 0.25 3.72 -26.60
CA LEU A 131 1.33 4.58 -26.14
C LEU A 131 1.18 6.01 -26.67
N LYS A 132 1.83 6.96 -26.01
CA LYS A 132 1.94 8.36 -26.47
C LYS A 132 2.62 8.47 -27.84
N SER A 133 3.48 7.52 -28.19
CA SER A 133 4.10 7.38 -29.52
C SER A 133 3.10 6.98 -30.62
N LYS A 134 1.83 6.71 -30.27
CA LYS A 134 0.78 6.12 -31.12
C LYS A 134 0.99 4.65 -31.47
N GLU A 135 2.03 4.01 -30.93
CA GLU A 135 2.17 2.56 -31.01
C GLU A 135 1.08 1.87 -30.17
N VAL A 136 0.57 0.75 -30.68
CA VAL A 136 -0.48 -0.03 -30.02
C VAL A 136 0.07 -1.40 -29.69
N LEU A 137 0.01 -1.74 -28.41
CA LEU A 137 0.45 -3.01 -27.85
C LEU A 137 -0.78 -3.80 -27.41
N TYR A 138 -0.76 -5.10 -27.71
CA TYR A 138 -1.81 -6.03 -27.33
C TYR A 138 -1.19 -7.08 -26.41
N GLY A 139 -1.85 -7.39 -25.31
CA GLY A 139 -1.40 -8.48 -24.47
C GLY A 139 -2.46 -9.00 -23.53
N TYR A 140 -2.11 -10.09 -22.87
CA TYR A 140 -2.97 -10.78 -21.92
C TYR A 140 -2.48 -10.51 -20.51
N TYR A 141 -3.40 -10.06 -19.65
CA TYR A 141 -3.18 -9.95 -18.22
C TYR A 141 -3.71 -11.22 -17.56
N GLY A 142 -2.81 -12.18 -17.31
CA GLY A 142 -3.12 -13.49 -16.74
C GLY A 142 -2.62 -13.65 -15.30
N GLU A 143 -2.56 -14.90 -14.83
CA GLU A 143 -2.11 -15.23 -13.47
C GLU A 143 -0.64 -14.86 -13.21
N ASN A 144 0.19 -14.86 -14.25
CA ASN A 144 1.60 -14.47 -14.13
C ASN A 144 1.84 -13.00 -14.49
N SER A 145 0.78 -12.24 -14.78
CA SER A 145 0.89 -10.79 -14.99
C SER A 145 0.95 -10.03 -13.66
N PHE A 146 1.53 -8.85 -13.68
CA PHE A 146 1.71 -8.05 -12.47
C PHE A 146 1.54 -6.57 -12.77
N THR A 147 0.91 -5.84 -11.86
CA THR A 147 0.89 -4.37 -11.88
C THR A 147 1.57 -3.85 -10.64
N SER A 148 2.50 -2.91 -10.82
CA SER A 148 3.04 -2.21 -9.67
C SER A 148 1.95 -1.32 -9.07
N THR A 149 1.97 -1.26 -7.74
CA THR A 149 1.11 -0.42 -6.91
C THR A 149 2.00 0.66 -6.28
N ASP A 150 1.38 1.75 -5.81
CA ASP A 150 2.06 2.76 -4.97
C ASP A 150 2.92 2.05 -3.90
N PRO A 151 4.22 2.37 -3.75
CA PRO A 151 4.93 3.56 -4.23
C PRO A 151 5.83 3.39 -5.44
N ALA A 152 5.86 2.20 -6.02
CA ALA A 152 6.61 1.99 -7.24
C ALA A 152 5.98 2.81 -8.38
N HIS A 153 6.80 3.24 -9.35
CA HIS A 153 6.26 3.81 -10.57
C HIS A 153 5.29 2.80 -11.21
N TYR A 154 4.07 3.25 -11.49
CA TYR A 154 3.03 2.41 -12.09
C TYR A 154 3.52 1.82 -13.41
N GLN A 155 3.51 0.49 -13.46
CA GLN A 155 4.00 -0.36 -14.53
C GLN A 155 3.07 -1.55 -14.63
N ILE A 156 2.85 -2.00 -15.85
CA ILE A 156 2.10 -3.21 -16.15
C ILE A 156 3.01 -4.21 -16.83
N TYR A 157 3.10 -5.40 -16.24
CA TYR A 157 3.68 -6.59 -16.82
C TYR A 157 2.58 -7.47 -17.41
N LEU A 158 2.72 -7.80 -18.69
CA LEU A 158 1.85 -8.72 -19.41
C LEU A 158 2.62 -10.00 -19.71
N GLU A 159 2.08 -11.14 -19.30
CA GLU A 159 2.70 -12.45 -19.54
C GLU A 159 2.72 -12.83 -21.04
N GLN A 160 1.75 -12.37 -21.83
CA GLN A 160 1.69 -12.64 -23.26
C GLN A 160 1.56 -11.36 -24.07
N VAL A 161 2.33 -11.28 -25.16
CA VAL A 161 2.32 -10.16 -26.11
C VAL A 161 1.77 -10.66 -27.44
N TRP A 162 0.82 -9.94 -27.98
CA TRP A 162 0.10 -10.33 -29.20
C TRP A 162 0.34 -9.33 -30.33
N ARG A 163 0.39 -9.82 -31.57
CA ARG A 163 0.42 -8.98 -32.77
C ARG A 163 -0.99 -8.57 -33.16
N LYS A 164 -1.11 -7.34 -33.65
CA LYS A 164 -2.33 -6.75 -34.17
C LYS A 164 -2.78 -7.46 -35.46
N ASN A 165 -4.05 -7.86 -35.56
CA ASN A 165 -4.68 -8.30 -36.81
C ASN A 165 -5.05 -7.08 -37.69
N ARG A 166 -5.22 -7.25 -39.02
CA ARG A 166 -5.63 -6.19 -39.95
C ARG A 166 -6.92 -5.48 -39.53
N SER A 167 -7.81 -6.19 -38.82
CA SER A 167 -9.09 -5.68 -38.30
C SER A 167 -9.02 -5.09 -36.88
N GLY A 168 -7.84 -5.06 -36.24
CA GLY A 168 -7.66 -4.53 -34.87
C GLY A 168 -7.82 -5.54 -33.73
N GLY A 169 -7.90 -6.85 -34.04
CA GLY A 169 -7.95 -7.94 -33.05
C GLY A 169 -6.58 -8.51 -32.65
N PHE A 170 -6.59 -9.49 -31.75
CA PHE A 170 -5.42 -10.24 -31.27
C PHE A 170 -5.18 -11.42 -32.22
N LYS A 171 -4.06 -11.43 -32.95
CA LYS A 171 -3.80 -12.44 -34.00
C LYS A 171 -2.87 -13.56 -33.55
N GLU A 172 -1.61 -13.22 -33.31
CA GLU A 172 -0.56 -14.21 -33.01
C GLU A 172 0.21 -13.78 -31.76
N MET A 173 0.36 -14.72 -30.83
CA MET A 173 1.27 -14.56 -29.71
C MET A 173 2.72 -14.45 -30.22
N LYS A 174 3.45 -13.44 -29.76
CA LYS A 174 4.90 -13.32 -30.00
C LYS A 174 5.62 -14.35 -29.13
N SER A 175 5.81 -15.56 -29.66
CA SER A 175 6.52 -16.67 -28.99
C SER A 175 7.98 -16.37 -28.64
N GLU A 176 8.58 -15.36 -29.27
CA GLU A 176 9.94 -14.88 -28.98
C GLU A 176 10.04 -14.04 -27.70
N THR A 177 8.91 -13.71 -27.05
CA THR A 177 8.88 -12.83 -25.88
C THR A 177 8.38 -13.58 -24.65
N LYS A 178 9.03 -13.37 -23.51
CA LYS A 178 8.56 -13.90 -22.21
C LYS A 178 7.49 -13.04 -21.54
N GLY A 179 7.15 -11.90 -22.15
CA GLY A 179 6.22 -10.91 -21.63
C GLY A 179 6.63 -9.49 -22.03
N LEU A 180 5.92 -8.50 -21.49
CA LEU A 180 6.14 -7.08 -21.76
C LEU A 180 5.91 -6.25 -20.51
N ILE A 181 6.85 -5.37 -20.19
CA ILE A 181 6.68 -4.35 -19.15
C ILE A 181 6.48 -2.99 -19.80
N VAL A 182 5.42 -2.27 -19.40
CA VAL A 182 5.14 -0.91 -19.88
C VAL A 182 4.99 0.03 -18.69
N SER A 183 5.67 1.17 -18.75
CA SER A 183 5.52 2.26 -17.78
C SER A 183 4.25 3.06 -18.05
N MET A 184 3.47 3.36 -17.01
CA MET A 184 2.27 4.21 -17.10
C MET A 184 2.58 5.62 -17.63
N SER A 185 3.82 6.10 -17.51
CA SER A 185 4.24 7.39 -18.07
C SER A 185 4.16 7.43 -19.60
N GLU A 186 4.30 6.29 -20.27
CA GLU A 186 4.29 6.16 -21.72
C GLU A 186 2.90 5.85 -22.28
N ILE A 187 1.97 5.45 -21.41
CA ILE A 187 0.61 5.05 -21.78
C ILE A 187 -0.24 6.30 -21.99
N SER A 188 -0.93 6.36 -23.12
CA SER A 188 -1.98 7.35 -23.37
C SER A 188 -3.32 6.89 -22.79
N TYR A 189 -3.74 5.66 -23.11
CA TYR A 189 -4.93 5.03 -22.57
C TYR A 189 -4.86 3.50 -22.71
N MET A 190 -5.71 2.80 -21.97
CA MET A 190 -5.86 1.34 -22.05
C MET A 190 -7.32 0.97 -22.25
N GLU A 191 -7.55 -0.05 -23.05
CA GLU A 191 -8.84 -0.72 -23.20
C GLU A 191 -8.74 -2.13 -22.63
N PHE A 192 -9.74 -2.52 -21.84
CA PHE A 192 -9.82 -3.82 -21.18
C PHE A 192 -10.96 -4.63 -21.80
N PHE A 193 -10.70 -5.89 -22.12
CA PHE A 193 -11.68 -6.82 -22.68
C PHE A 193 -11.74 -8.08 -21.82
N GLY A 194 -12.96 -8.57 -21.53
CA GLY A 194 -13.15 -9.74 -20.68
C GLY A 194 -12.48 -11.01 -21.25
N ALA A 195 -12.07 -11.92 -20.37
CA ALA A 195 -11.45 -13.20 -20.77
C ALA A 195 -12.33 -14.09 -21.68
N GLN A 196 -13.65 -13.88 -21.66
CA GLN A 196 -14.63 -14.63 -22.45
C GLN A 196 -14.81 -14.10 -23.89
N MET A 197 -14.11 -13.03 -24.28
CA MET A 197 -14.06 -12.64 -25.70
C MET A 197 -13.17 -13.62 -26.45
N GLU A 198 -13.79 -14.59 -27.12
CA GLU A 198 -13.18 -15.32 -28.22
C GLU A 198 -12.86 -14.31 -29.33
N PHE A 199 -11.59 -13.91 -29.45
CA PHE A 199 -11.11 -13.28 -30.67
C PHE A 199 -11.13 -14.35 -31.75
N PHE A 200 -12.24 -14.44 -32.49
CA PHE A 200 -12.35 -15.23 -33.70
C PHE A 200 -11.23 -14.83 -34.66
N ASP A 201 -10.20 -15.67 -34.78
CA ASP A 201 -9.19 -15.54 -35.82
C ASP A 201 -9.61 -16.42 -37.00
N ALA A 202 -10.07 -15.74 -38.05
CA ALA A 202 -9.82 -16.05 -39.45
C ALA A 202 -9.96 -17.52 -39.91
N GLN A 203 -11.16 -18.10 -39.81
CA GLN A 203 -11.65 -19.07 -40.79
C GLN A 203 -13.18 -18.98 -40.88
N ASP A 204 -13.69 -18.00 -41.63
CA ASP A 204 -15.00 -18.15 -42.27
C ASP A 204 -15.06 -17.35 -43.57
N VAL A 205 -14.93 -18.14 -44.64
CA VAL A 205 -15.49 -17.96 -45.99
C VAL A 205 -14.87 -16.86 -46.88
N VAL A 206 -13.74 -17.21 -47.49
CA VAL A 206 -13.64 -17.10 -48.95
C VAL A 206 -14.36 -18.33 -49.52
N GLU A 207 -15.56 -18.10 -50.04
CA GLU A 207 -16.06 -18.58 -51.33
C GLU A 207 -17.26 -17.71 -51.75
#